data_AF-A0A7G7MKI2-F1
#
_entry.id   AF-A0A7G7MKI2-F1
#
_cell.length_a   1.000
_cell.length_b   1.000
_cell.length_c   1.000
_cell.angle_alpha   90.00
_cell.angle_beta   90.00
_cell.angle_gamma   90.00
#
_symmetry.space_group_name_H-M   'P 1'
#
loop_
_entity.id
_entity.type
_entity.pdbx_description
1 polymer ?
#
loop_
_entity_poly.entity_id
_entity_poly.type
_entity_poly.pdbx_seq_one_letter_code
_entity_poly.pdbx_strand_id
1 'polypeptide(L)'
;MTAILPPRTSTIEAELDELYRDRERLLRTEASPARSHLLADQFDYEAWLWATLFETTRSRLMWRAALVAQAHARVSARSWRRHAAAQAPDTLHRAGAA
;
A
#
# COMPACT_ATOMS: atom_id res chain seq x y z
N MET A 1 -28.19 -3.83 -9.80
CA MET A 1 -27.09 -3.96 -8.83
C MET A 1 -26.09 -4.94 -9.39
N THR A 2 -25.03 -4.45 -10.00
CA THR A 2 -23.98 -5.31 -10.58
C THR A 2 -23.12 -5.83 -9.44
N ALA A 3 -23.22 -7.11 -9.12
CA ALA A 3 -22.33 -7.74 -8.15
C ALA A 3 -20.91 -7.68 -8.73
N ILE A 4 -20.05 -6.86 -8.13
CA ILE A 4 -18.61 -6.88 -8.40
C ILE A 4 -18.14 -8.22 -7.85
N LEU A 5 -18.05 -9.22 -8.72
CA LEU A 5 -17.47 -10.50 -8.38
C LEU A 5 -16.04 -10.25 -7.86
N PRO A 6 -15.67 -10.84 -6.72
CA PRO A 6 -14.30 -10.72 -6.23
C PRO A 6 -13.35 -11.23 -7.32
N PRO A 7 -12.22 -10.54 -7.54
CA PRO A 7 -11.26 -10.93 -8.57
C PRO A 7 -10.83 -12.38 -8.34
N ARG A 8 -10.66 -13.13 -9.44
CA ARG A 8 -10.11 -14.49 -9.35
C ARG A 8 -8.68 -14.39 -8.79
N THR A 9 -8.23 -15.43 -8.11
CA THR A 9 -6.90 -15.51 -7.50
C THR A 9 -5.77 -15.13 -8.47
N SER A 10 -5.87 -15.56 -9.74
CA SER A 10 -4.93 -15.23 -10.81
C SER A 10 -4.86 -13.74 -11.17
N THR A 11 -5.95 -13.00 -10.94
CA THR A 11 -6.01 -11.55 -11.14
C THR A 11 -5.29 -10.82 -10.00
N ILE A 12 -5.44 -11.31 -8.76
CA ILE A 12 -4.75 -10.74 -7.59
C ILE A 12 -3.23 -10.90 -7.71
N GLU A 13 -2.74 -12.06 -8.16
CA GLU A 13 -1.30 -12.29 -8.37
C GLU A 13 -0.71 -11.31 -9.40
N ALA A 14 -1.38 -11.13 -10.55
CA ALA A 14 -0.95 -10.19 -11.58
C ALA A 14 -0.96 -8.72 -11.08
N GLU A 15 -1.97 -8.34 -10.31
CA GLU A 15 -2.05 -7.01 -9.71
C GLU A 15 -0.95 -6.77 -8.68
N LEU A 16 -0.61 -7.77 -7.85
CA LEU A 16 0.51 -7.70 -6.92
C LEU A 16 1.84 -7.53 -7.66
N ASP A 17 2.05 -8.27 -8.76
CA ASP A 17 3.26 -8.16 -9.59
C ASP A 17 3.41 -6.79 -10.26
N GLU A 18 2.31 -6.21 -10.73
CA GLU A 18 2.31 -4.84 -11.26
C GLU A 18 2.61 -3.83 -10.16
N LEU A 19 1.95 -3.95 -9.01
CA LEU A 19 2.15 -3.09 -7.85
C LEU A 19 3.61 -3.11 -7.37
N TYR A 20 4.26 -4.27 -7.32
CA TYR A 20 5.67 -4.37 -6.94
C TYR A 20 6.59 -3.70 -7.95
N ARG A 21 6.33 -3.85 -9.26
CA ARG A 21 7.10 -3.18 -10.32
C ARG A 21 6.94 -1.67 -10.26
N ASP A 22 5.74 -1.17 -10.00
CA ASP A 22 5.46 0.26 -9.87
C ASP A 22 6.08 0.84 -8.60
N ARG A 23 6.03 0.10 -7.49
CA ARG A 23 6.69 0.49 -6.24
C ARG A 23 8.20 0.60 -6.39
N GLU A 24 8.83 -0.37 -7.05
CA GLU A 24 10.26 -0.34 -7.35
C GLU A 24 10.62 0.89 -8.20
N ARG A 25 9.80 1.24 -9.19
CA ARG A 25 9.97 2.47 -9.97
C ARG A 25 9.83 3.71 -9.10
N LEU A 26 8.84 3.78 -8.21
CA LEU A 26 8.68 4.89 -7.26
C LEU A 26 9.85 5.01 -6.30
N LEU A 27 10.43 3.91 -5.81
CA LEU A 27 11.56 3.96 -4.89
C LEU A 27 12.82 4.57 -5.54
N ARG A 28 12.94 4.48 -6.87
CA ARG A 28 14.02 5.09 -7.66
C ARG A 28 13.81 6.58 -7.96
N THR A 29 12.60 7.11 -7.75
CA THR A 29 12.35 8.54 -7.92
C THR A 29 12.87 9.33 -6.73
N GLU A 30 13.12 10.63 -6.95
CA GLU A 30 13.60 11.54 -5.92
C GLU A 30 12.67 11.55 -4.70
N ALA A 31 13.28 11.54 -3.51
CA ALA A 31 12.54 11.54 -2.27
C ALA A 31 11.71 12.82 -2.13
N SER A 32 10.40 12.65 -1.92
CA SER A 32 9.48 13.76 -1.66
C SER A 32 8.34 13.30 -0.73
N PRO A 33 7.65 14.24 -0.08
CA PRO A 33 6.42 13.94 0.66
C PRO A 33 5.37 13.25 -0.23
N ALA A 34 5.19 13.73 -1.47
CA ALA A 34 4.24 13.16 -2.43
C ALA A 34 4.57 11.71 -2.79
N ARG A 35 5.85 11.40 -3.06
CA ARG A 35 6.31 10.02 -3.26
C ARG A 35 6.01 9.13 -2.06
N SER A 36 6.22 9.66 -0.85
CA SER A 36 5.97 8.92 0.39
C SER A 36 4.48 8.65 0.62
N HIS A 37 3.61 9.57 0.24
CA HIS A 37 2.16 9.34 0.20
C HIS A 37 1.77 8.25 -0.81
N LEU A 38 2.27 8.33 -2.04
CA LEU A 38 2.00 7.31 -3.07
C LEU A 38 2.47 5.91 -2.64
N LEU A 39 3.63 5.81 -2.00
CA LEU A 39 4.11 4.54 -1.44
C LEU A 39 3.17 4.01 -0.34
N ALA A 40 2.67 4.89 0.53
CA ALA A 40 1.70 4.49 1.55
C ALA A 40 0.41 3.96 0.93
N ASP A 41 -0.13 4.64 -0.09
CA ASP A 41 -1.35 4.23 -0.78
C ASP A 41 -1.16 2.88 -1.49
N GLN A 42 0.00 2.65 -2.11
CA GLN A 42 0.33 1.35 -2.69
C GLN A 42 0.38 0.23 -1.65
N PHE A 43 0.89 0.49 -0.45
CA PHE A 43 0.88 -0.51 0.62
C PHE A 43 -0.53 -0.76 1.19
N ASP A 44 -1.42 0.24 1.22
CA ASP A 44 -2.81 0.00 1.59
C ASP A 44 -3.53 -0.85 0.54
N TYR A 45 -3.26 -0.59 -0.74
CA TYR A 45 -3.81 -1.39 -1.84
C TYR A 45 -3.33 -2.85 -1.76
N GLU A 46 -2.03 -3.06 -1.52
CA GLU A 46 -1.47 -4.39 -1.27
C GLU A 46 -2.17 -5.10 -0.10
N ALA A 47 -2.40 -4.39 1.00
CA ALA A 47 -3.09 -4.94 2.16
C ALA A 47 -4.54 -5.34 1.85
N TRP A 48 -5.21 -4.64 0.94
CA TRP A 48 -6.55 -4.99 0.45
C TRP A 48 -6.53 -6.20 -0.49
N LEU A 49 -5.54 -6.32 -1.37
CA LEU A 49 -5.36 -7.49 -2.22
C LEU A 49 -5.11 -8.77 -1.40
N TRP A 50 -4.19 -8.71 -0.42
CA TRP A 50 -3.99 -9.81 0.51
C TRP A 50 -5.22 -10.10 1.37
N ALA A 51 -6.02 -9.07 1.68
CA ALA A 51 -7.30 -9.27 2.35
C ALA A 51 -8.22 -10.17 1.55
N THR A 52 -8.41 -9.80 0.28
CA THR A 52 -9.27 -10.49 -0.67
C THR A 52 -8.78 -11.92 -0.91
N LEU A 53 -7.46 -12.14 -0.95
CA LEU A 53 -6.87 -13.46 -1.10
C LEU A 53 -7.18 -14.37 0.10
N PHE A 54 -7.07 -13.88 1.34
CA PHE A 54 -7.36 -14.70 2.52
C PHE A 54 -8.86 -15.05 2.60
N GLU A 55 -9.76 -14.16 2.19
CA GLU A 55 -11.22 -14.38 2.22
C GLU A 55 -11.66 -15.45 1.22
N THR A 56 -10.92 -15.60 0.12
CA THR A 56 -11.28 -16.47 -1.00
C THR A 56 -10.52 -17.81 -1.01
N THR A 57 -9.39 -17.90 -0.31
CA THR A 57 -8.57 -19.12 -0.27
C THR A 57 -9.11 -20.17 0.72
N ARG A 58 -9.02 -21.44 0.33
CA ARG A 58 -9.32 -22.59 1.22
C ARG A 58 -8.07 -23.25 1.81
N SER A 59 -6.88 -22.81 1.39
CA SER A 59 -5.61 -23.36 1.87
C SER A 59 -5.21 -22.68 3.17
N ARG A 60 -5.03 -23.45 4.25
CA ARG A 60 -4.55 -22.94 5.55
C ARG A 60 -3.18 -22.27 5.45
N LEU A 61 -2.29 -22.79 4.60
CA LEU A 61 -0.96 -22.20 4.40
C LEU A 61 -1.08 -20.84 3.72
N MET A 62 -1.88 -20.76 2.65
CA MET A 62 -2.12 -19.51 1.93
C MET A 62 -2.79 -18.47 2.82
N TRP A 63 -3.73 -18.90 3.65
CA TRP A 63 -4.40 -18.04 4.63
C TRP A 63 -3.40 -17.40 5.61
N ARG A 64 -2.48 -18.18 6.18
CA ARG A 64 -1.45 -17.67 7.09
C ARG A 64 -0.50 -16.71 6.39
N ALA A 65 -0.09 -17.04 5.17
CA ALA A 65 0.78 -16.19 4.36
C ALA A 65 0.12 -14.85 4.03
N ALA A 66 -1.14 -14.87 3.56
CA ALA A 66 -1.90 -13.67 3.22
C ALA A 66 -2.10 -12.75 4.44
N LEU A 67 -2.39 -13.30 5.63
CA LEU A 67 -2.51 -12.49 6.83
C LEU A 67 -1.20 -11.82 7.25
N VAL A 68 -0.07 -12.53 7.17
CA VAL A 68 1.24 -11.96 7.48
C VAL A 68 1.58 -10.86 6.48
N ALA A 69 1.35 -11.09 5.19
CA ALA A 69 1.60 -10.11 4.13
C ALA A 69 0.71 -8.87 4.29
N GLN A 70 -0.58 -9.05 4.59
CA GLN A 70 -1.49 -7.95 4.91
C GLN A 70 -1.03 -7.13 6.12
N ALA A 71 -0.63 -7.79 7.20
CA ALA A 71 -0.15 -7.10 8.40
C ALA A 71 1.13 -6.29 8.10
N HIS A 72 2.06 -6.88 7.37
CA HIS A 72 3.28 -6.20 6.92
C HIS A 72 2.97 -4.98 6.05
N ALA A 73 2.10 -5.12 5.05
CA ALA A 73 1.69 -4.03 4.17
C ALA A 73 1.06 -2.87 4.96
N ARG A 74 0.17 -3.15 5.93
CA ARG A 74 -0.42 -2.12 6.81
C ARG A 74 0.63 -1.38 7.65
N VAL A 75 1.61 -2.10 8.21
CA VAL A 75 2.70 -1.47 8.98
C VAL A 75 3.55 -0.58 8.08
N SER A 76 3.88 -1.06 6.88
CA SER A 76 4.63 -0.31 5.87
C SER A 76 3.89 0.96 5.45
N ALA A 77 2.58 0.88 5.17
CA ALA A 77 1.76 2.06 4.86
C ALA A 77 1.83 3.10 5.99
N ARG A 78 1.67 2.68 7.25
CA ARG A 78 1.80 3.59 8.42
C ARG A 78 3.20 4.21 8.52
N SER A 79 4.24 3.44 8.21
CA SER A 79 5.61 3.94 8.21
C SER A 79 5.80 5.04 7.16
N TRP A 80 5.34 4.80 5.93
CA TRP A 80 5.45 5.76 4.84
C TRP A 80 4.62 7.02 5.05
N ARG A 81 3.43 6.93 5.65
CA ARG A 81 2.65 8.12 6.05
C ARG A 81 3.39 8.96 7.08
N ARG A 82 4.02 8.33 8.09
CA ARG A 82 4.86 9.05 9.06
C ARG A 82 6.05 9.71 8.39
N HIS A 83 6.67 9.03 7.43
CA HIS A 83 7.79 9.58 6.67
C HIS A 83 7.37 10.76 5.79
N ALA A 84 6.18 10.70 5.17
CA ALA A 84 5.61 11.81 4.42
C ALA A 84 5.36 13.04 5.31
N ALA A 85 4.75 12.82 6.48
CA ALA A 85 4.50 13.88 7.47
C ALA A 85 5.80 14.52 7.99
N ALA A 86 6.86 13.73 8.20
CA ALA A 86 8.15 14.24 8.63
C ALA A 86 8.88 15.07 7.56
N GLN A 87 8.58 14.85 6.28
CA GLN A 87 9.14 15.62 5.16
C GLN A 87 8.30 16.85 4.79
N ALA A 88 7.05 16.93 5.26
CA ALA A 88 6.22 18.10 5.03
C ALA A 88 6.83 19.28 5.81
N PRO A 89 7.25 20.37 5.13
CA PRO A 89 7.79 21.52 5.82
C PRO A 89 6.70 22.12 6.71
N ASP A 90 7.13 22.63 7.86
CA ASP A 90 6.30 23.34 8.85
C ASP A 90 5.76 24.64 8.23
N THR A 91 4.78 24.53 7.33
CA THR A 91 4.17 25.64 6.60
C THR A 91 3.36 26.56 7.50
N LEU A 92 3.16 26.17 8.77
CA LEU A 92 2.44 26.96 9.76
C LEU A 92 3.33 27.97 10.50
N HIS A 93 4.66 27.80 10.52
CA HIS A 93 5.52 28.75 11.26
C HIS A 93 5.90 30.02 10.45
N ARG A 94 5.74 30.02 9.12
CA ARG A 94 6.18 31.13 8.25
C ARG A 94 5.07 32.09 7.83
N ALA A 95 3.80 31.78 8.10
CA ALA A 95 2.65 32.63 7.75
C ALA A 95 2.25 33.65 8.84
N GLY A 96 2.87 33.61 10.03
CA GLY A 96 2.56 34.50 11.15
C GLY A 96 3.61 35.59 11.45
N ALA A 97 4.59 35.78 10.57
CA ALA A 97 5.70 36.71 10.77
C ALA A 97 5.83 37.75 9.62
N ALA A 98 4.70 38.20 9.07
CA ALA A 98 4.63 39.29 8.09
C ALA A 98 3.70 40.39 8.60
#